data_AF-A0A8K0P962-F1
#
_entry.id   AF-A0A8K0P962-F1
#
_cell.length_a   1.000
_cell.length_b   1.000
_cell.length_c   1.000
_cell.angle_alpha   90.00
_cell.angle_beta   90.00
_cell.angle_gamma   90.00
#
_symmetry.space_group_name_H-M   'P 1'
#
loop_
_entity.id
_entity.type
_entity.pdbx_description
1 polymer ?
#
loop_
_entity_poly.entity_id
_entity_poly.type
_entity_poly.pdbx_seq_one_letter_code
_entity_poly.pdbx_strand_id
1 'polypeptide(L)'
;MPSIQSLSLLLPFLPLATAHGYLTIPSSRSRLGTESGQDTCPECSILEPVTVWPSLDTAAIGRSGPCGYNARVSVDYNTPGSFNGKSWGTAPVATYRPGDIVTVEWCVDSNGDHGGMFSYRLCQDQALVDKLITPGYTPTLAEKQAAEDCFVAGTLKCTDVSGQTCGFSPDCQQGQACWRNDWFTCNKFDAGDRRGCQGVDGNKLGSCEYETSGEGADADVRIGYTSIAGGYTVTKKIRIPDNISSNHTLLSFKWNSFQTPQAYISCADIAIKGFSRDG
;
A
#
# COMPACT_ATOMS: atom_id res chain seq x y z
N MET A 1 -8.70 -58.78 22.37
CA MET A 1 -8.29 -57.37 22.53
C MET A 1 -7.39 -56.99 21.36
N PRO A 2 -7.86 -56.24 20.35
CA PRO A 2 -6.97 -55.57 19.42
C PRO A 2 -6.74 -54.11 19.84
N SER A 3 -5.50 -53.69 19.68
CA SER A 3 -4.96 -52.37 19.99
C SER A 3 -5.47 -51.31 19.00
N ILE A 4 -5.96 -50.19 19.51
CA ILE A 4 -6.27 -48.99 18.72
C ILE A 4 -4.96 -48.22 18.55
N GLN A 5 -4.35 -48.30 17.36
CA GLN A 5 -3.26 -47.41 16.98
C GLN A 5 -3.83 -46.02 16.69
N SER A 6 -3.46 -45.06 17.53
CA SER A 6 -3.74 -43.63 17.33
C SER A 6 -3.01 -43.13 16.08
N LEU A 7 -3.78 -42.80 15.04
CA LEU A 7 -3.28 -42.12 13.85
C LEU A 7 -3.16 -40.62 14.16
N SER A 8 -1.98 -40.18 14.59
CA SER A 8 -1.68 -38.76 14.76
C SER A 8 -1.57 -38.09 13.39
N LEU A 9 -2.60 -37.34 13.00
CA LEU A 9 -2.56 -36.43 11.85
C LEU A 9 -1.57 -35.29 12.16
N LEU A 10 -0.35 -35.40 11.64
CA LEU A 10 0.56 -34.27 11.52
C LEU A 10 0.07 -33.38 10.37
N LEU A 11 -0.66 -32.30 10.69
CA LEU A 11 -0.85 -31.22 9.74
C LEU A 11 0.51 -30.53 9.51
N PRO A 12 1.00 -30.42 8.27
CA PRO A 12 2.16 -29.59 8.00
C PRO A 12 1.75 -28.12 8.23
N PHE A 13 2.43 -27.44 9.15
CA PHE A 13 2.49 -25.98 9.15
C PHE A 13 3.21 -25.56 7.86
N LEU A 14 2.45 -25.35 6.79
CA LEU A 14 2.95 -24.64 5.62
C LEU A 14 3.34 -23.23 6.10
N PRO A 15 4.58 -22.77 5.87
CA PRO A 15 4.90 -21.37 6.08
C PRO A 15 3.96 -20.59 5.15
N LEU A 16 3.04 -19.84 5.73
CA LEU A 16 2.26 -18.86 4.99
C LEU A 16 3.29 -17.89 4.42
N ALA A 17 3.57 -17.99 3.12
CA ALA A 17 4.32 -16.95 2.43
C ALA A 17 3.46 -15.69 2.53
N THR A 18 3.86 -14.78 3.39
CA THR A 18 3.21 -13.50 3.57
C THR A 18 3.67 -12.60 2.42
N ALA A 19 2.74 -11.94 1.72
CA ALA A 19 3.11 -10.84 0.84
C ALA A 19 3.71 -9.71 1.64
N HIS A 20 4.45 -8.87 0.96
CA HIS A 20 5.20 -7.85 1.63
C HIS A 20 5.41 -6.69 0.67
N GLY A 21 4.78 -5.56 0.97
CA GLY A 21 4.99 -4.33 0.22
C GLY A 21 4.31 -3.12 0.82
N TYR A 22 4.77 -1.94 0.45
CA TYR A 22 4.28 -0.67 0.98
C TYR A 22 4.57 0.50 0.04
N LEU A 23 3.82 1.59 0.19
CA LEU A 23 3.96 2.80 -0.62
C LEU A 23 5.29 3.53 -0.34
N THR A 24 6.07 3.83 -1.38
CA THR A 24 7.37 4.52 -1.27
C THR A 24 7.35 5.94 -1.86
N ILE A 25 6.60 6.19 -2.93
CA ILE A 25 6.44 7.52 -3.53
C ILE A 25 4.95 7.85 -3.72
N PRO A 26 4.46 8.99 -3.17
CA PRO A 26 5.15 9.86 -2.20
C PRO A 26 5.45 9.11 -0.89
N SER A 27 6.36 9.64 -0.06
CA SER A 27 6.77 8.98 1.18
C SER A 27 5.59 8.69 2.09
N SER A 28 5.25 7.41 2.24
CA SER A 28 4.15 6.98 3.11
C SER A 28 4.52 7.07 4.58
N ARG A 29 3.50 7.01 5.45
CA ARG A 29 3.70 6.90 6.89
C ARG A 29 4.51 5.66 7.26
N SER A 30 4.31 4.53 6.57
CA SER A 30 5.13 3.32 6.73
C SER A 30 6.59 3.57 6.37
N ARG A 31 6.86 4.25 5.25
CA ARG A 31 8.21 4.67 4.87
C ARG A 31 8.84 5.56 5.94
N LEU A 32 8.14 6.61 6.36
CA LEU A 32 8.62 7.55 7.37
C LEU A 32 8.85 6.87 8.74
N GLY A 33 8.03 5.88 9.11
CA GLY A 33 8.21 5.06 10.30
C GLY A 33 9.48 4.21 10.25
N THR A 34 9.83 3.68 9.07
CA THR A 34 11.13 3.01 8.89
C THR A 34 12.29 3.98 8.91
N GLU A 35 12.17 5.13 8.23
CA GLU A 35 13.21 6.17 8.24
C GLU A 35 13.46 6.75 9.63
N SER A 36 12.46 6.72 10.52
CA SER A 36 12.62 7.09 11.94
C SER A 36 13.26 6.00 12.79
N GLY A 37 13.34 4.77 12.29
CA GLY A 37 13.76 3.58 13.03
C GLY A 37 12.66 2.97 13.91
N GLN A 38 11.40 3.41 13.76
CA GLN A 38 10.27 2.85 14.49
C GLN A 38 9.82 1.52 13.88
N ASP A 39 9.87 1.41 12.56
CA ASP A 39 9.36 0.26 11.81
C ASP A 39 10.48 -0.53 11.16
N THR A 40 10.75 -1.71 11.73
CA THR A 40 11.82 -2.61 11.31
C THR A 40 11.41 -3.53 10.15
N CYS A 41 10.14 -3.50 9.72
CA CYS A 41 9.62 -4.27 8.59
C CYS A 41 8.45 -3.50 7.96
N PRO A 42 8.70 -2.42 7.20
CA PRO A 42 7.64 -1.60 6.62
C PRO A 42 6.69 -2.41 5.73
N GLU A 43 7.20 -3.45 5.08
CA GLU A 43 6.47 -4.33 4.20
C GLU A 43 5.53 -5.31 4.94
N CYS A 44 5.65 -5.42 6.28
CA CYS A 44 4.82 -6.30 7.13
C CYS A 44 3.46 -5.69 7.53
N SER A 45 3.09 -4.50 7.05
CA SER A 45 1.79 -3.86 7.35
C SER A 45 0.64 -4.53 6.59
N ILE A 46 0.10 -5.60 7.19
CA ILE A 46 -0.83 -6.53 6.56
C ILE A 46 -2.24 -6.48 7.17
N LEU A 47 -3.25 -6.66 6.31
CA LEU A 47 -4.61 -7.03 6.68
C LEU A 47 -4.82 -8.51 6.34
N GLU A 48 -4.98 -9.35 7.36
CA GLU A 48 -5.24 -10.79 7.20
C GLU A 48 -5.91 -11.41 8.46
N PRO A 49 -6.59 -12.56 8.31
CA PRO A 49 -7.03 -13.17 7.05
C PRO A 49 -8.25 -12.44 6.48
N VAL A 50 -8.25 -12.17 5.16
CA VAL A 50 -9.37 -11.48 4.47
C VAL A 50 -9.62 -12.01 3.06
N THR A 51 -10.87 -11.99 2.60
CA THR A 51 -11.20 -12.30 1.20
C THR A 51 -11.07 -11.04 0.34
N VAL A 52 -9.95 -10.96 -0.39
CA VAL A 52 -9.56 -9.79 -1.21
C VAL A 52 -9.51 -10.08 -2.70
N TRP A 53 -9.80 -11.34 -3.08
CA TRP A 53 -9.88 -11.81 -4.46
C TRP A 53 -11.06 -12.78 -4.61
N PRO A 54 -11.86 -12.70 -5.69
CA PRO A 54 -11.80 -11.69 -6.76
C PRO A 54 -12.39 -10.33 -6.38
N SER A 55 -13.05 -10.20 -5.23
CA SER A 55 -13.70 -8.95 -4.80
C SER A 55 -12.71 -8.03 -4.08
N LEU A 56 -12.33 -6.93 -4.73
CA LEU A 56 -11.19 -6.11 -4.28
C LEU A 56 -11.51 -5.13 -3.12
N ASP A 57 -12.77 -4.77 -2.95
CA ASP A 57 -13.23 -3.67 -2.10
C ASP A 57 -14.28 -4.09 -1.06
N THR A 58 -14.53 -5.39 -0.90
CA THR A 58 -15.60 -5.90 0.00
C THR A 58 -15.13 -6.34 1.39
N ALA A 59 -13.83 -6.60 1.57
CA ALA A 59 -13.30 -6.97 2.88
C ALA A 59 -13.30 -5.78 3.84
N ALA A 60 -13.78 -6.00 5.06
CA ALA A 60 -13.69 -4.99 6.12
C ALA A 60 -12.22 -4.64 6.41
N ILE A 61 -11.92 -3.35 6.53
CA ILE A 61 -10.54 -2.85 6.70
C ILE A 61 -10.00 -3.04 8.12
N GLY A 62 -10.91 -3.25 9.08
CA GLY A 62 -10.60 -3.56 10.47
C GLY A 62 -9.62 -2.58 11.10
N ARG A 63 -8.67 -3.11 11.88
CA ARG A 63 -7.65 -2.31 12.56
C ARG A 63 -6.67 -1.67 11.58
N SER A 64 -6.40 -2.30 10.45
CA SER A 64 -5.47 -1.79 9.44
C SER A 64 -5.88 -0.41 8.95
N GLY A 65 -7.18 -0.18 8.75
CA GLY A 65 -7.67 1.11 8.24
C GLY A 65 -7.03 1.50 6.90
N PRO A 66 -7.27 2.72 6.41
CA PRO A 66 -6.71 3.18 5.14
C PRO A 66 -5.21 3.50 5.18
N CYS A 67 -4.56 3.48 6.36
CA CYS A 67 -3.13 3.78 6.49
C CYS A 67 -2.26 2.58 6.89
N GLY A 68 -2.86 1.45 7.25
CA GLY A 68 -2.16 0.26 7.70
C GLY A 68 -1.96 0.20 9.23
N TYR A 69 -1.88 -1.03 9.73
CA TYR A 69 -1.44 -1.35 11.08
C TYR A 69 -0.33 -2.38 10.97
N ASN A 70 0.86 -2.04 11.48
CA ASN A 70 1.99 -2.96 11.47
C ASN A 70 2.08 -3.70 12.80
N ALA A 71 1.66 -4.96 12.79
CA ALA A 71 1.68 -5.82 13.98
C ALA A 71 3.10 -6.13 14.47
N ARG A 72 4.11 -6.14 13.59
CA ARG A 72 5.52 -6.45 13.93
C ARG A 72 6.07 -5.48 14.98
N VAL A 73 5.72 -4.21 14.85
CA VAL A 73 6.17 -3.11 15.73
C VAL A 73 5.03 -2.47 16.51
N SER A 74 3.81 -3.02 16.39
CA SER A 74 2.59 -2.52 17.03
C SER A 74 2.26 -1.04 16.71
N VAL A 75 2.54 -0.59 15.49
CA VAL A 75 2.31 0.80 15.06
C VAL A 75 1.01 0.91 14.27
N ASP A 76 0.17 1.88 14.65
CA ASP A 76 -1.05 2.23 13.94
C ASP A 76 -0.83 3.50 13.10
N TYR A 77 -0.61 3.33 11.80
CA TYR A 77 -0.33 4.46 10.89
C TYR A 77 -1.57 5.31 10.58
N ASN A 78 -2.75 4.93 11.07
CA ASN A 78 -3.95 5.77 10.97
C ASN A 78 -3.90 6.97 11.94
N THR A 79 -2.91 7.03 12.82
CA THR A 79 -2.69 8.15 13.75
C THR A 79 -1.33 8.82 13.45
N PRO A 80 -1.24 10.16 13.42
CA PRO A 80 0.05 10.85 13.37
C PRO A 80 0.94 10.45 14.55
N GLY A 81 2.25 10.33 14.30
CA GLY A 81 3.19 9.86 15.31
C GLY A 81 4.60 10.37 15.05
N SER A 82 5.48 10.07 16.00
CA SER A 82 6.89 10.41 15.91
C SER A 82 7.76 9.43 16.67
N PHE A 83 8.99 9.27 16.20
CA PHE A 83 10.02 8.47 16.83
C PHE A 83 11.40 9.02 16.44
N ASN A 84 12.36 9.02 17.36
CA ASN A 84 13.72 9.55 17.13
C ASN A 84 13.77 10.93 16.43
N GLY A 85 12.87 11.84 16.81
CA GLY A 85 12.81 13.19 16.25
C GLY A 85 12.27 13.30 14.82
N LYS A 86 11.85 12.19 14.19
CA LYS A 86 11.15 12.18 12.89
C LYS A 86 9.67 11.90 13.12
N SER A 87 8.80 12.48 12.29
CA SER A 87 7.35 12.36 12.42
C SER A 87 6.68 11.93 11.11
N TRP A 88 5.53 11.29 11.23
CA TRP A 88 4.61 11.00 10.15
C TRP A 88 3.21 11.54 10.49
N GLY A 89 2.40 11.83 9.49
CA GLY A 89 1.02 12.27 9.70
C GLY A 89 0.83 13.72 10.14
N THR A 90 1.90 14.46 10.43
CA THR A 90 1.83 15.84 10.97
C THR A 90 1.89 16.92 9.90
N ALA A 91 2.40 16.60 8.71
CA ALA A 91 2.46 17.52 7.58
C ALA A 91 2.49 16.76 6.25
N PRO A 92 2.02 17.38 5.15
CA PRO A 92 2.20 16.86 3.80
C PRO A 92 3.66 16.62 3.42
N VAL A 93 3.97 15.47 2.83
CA VAL A 93 5.27 15.15 2.23
C VAL A 93 5.40 15.58 0.77
N ALA A 94 4.26 15.85 0.12
CA ALA A 94 4.20 16.31 -1.26
C ALA A 94 3.04 17.30 -1.44
N THR A 95 3.19 18.23 -2.38
CA THR A 95 2.11 19.14 -2.80
C THR A 95 1.89 18.98 -4.29
N TYR A 96 0.64 18.75 -4.67
CA TYR A 96 0.19 18.65 -6.06
C TYR A 96 -0.85 19.72 -6.37
N ARG A 97 -1.22 19.84 -7.64
CA ARG A 97 -2.34 20.66 -8.13
C ARG A 97 -3.48 19.75 -8.58
N PRO A 98 -4.73 20.24 -8.56
CA PRO A 98 -5.83 19.56 -9.22
C PRO A 98 -5.48 19.29 -10.70
N GLY A 99 -5.75 18.08 -11.18
CA GLY A 99 -5.45 17.65 -12.55
C GLY A 99 -4.01 17.19 -12.82
N ASP A 100 -3.08 17.32 -11.85
CA ASP A 100 -1.70 16.88 -12.05
C ASP A 100 -1.64 15.37 -12.32
N ILE A 101 -0.80 14.98 -13.28
CA ILE A 101 -0.40 13.58 -13.49
C ILE A 101 0.91 13.36 -12.73
N VAL A 102 0.87 12.52 -11.69
CA VAL A 102 1.98 12.31 -10.78
C VAL A 102 2.45 10.87 -10.79
N THR A 103 3.74 10.67 -10.57
CA THR A 103 4.33 9.34 -10.37
C THR A 103 4.05 8.87 -8.95
N VAL A 104 3.63 7.61 -8.85
CA VAL A 104 3.49 6.88 -7.60
C VAL A 104 4.26 5.57 -7.69
N GLU A 105 4.82 5.16 -6.57
CA GLU A 105 5.66 3.97 -6.47
C GLU A 105 5.37 3.25 -5.17
N TRP A 106 5.30 1.93 -5.22
CA TRP A 106 5.35 1.09 -4.04
C TRP A 106 6.49 0.08 -4.18
N CYS A 107 6.99 -0.42 -3.06
CA CYS A 107 8.02 -1.45 -3.08
C CYS A 107 7.43 -2.80 -2.70
N VAL A 108 7.76 -3.84 -3.47
CA VAL A 108 7.43 -5.24 -3.21
C VAL A 108 8.69 -6.00 -2.80
N ASP A 109 8.63 -6.78 -1.73
CA ASP A 109 9.74 -7.62 -1.28
C ASP A 109 9.94 -8.81 -2.22
N SER A 110 11.19 -9.18 -2.47
CA SER A 110 11.54 -10.30 -3.35
C SER A 110 10.93 -11.65 -2.95
N ASN A 111 10.81 -11.91 -1.65
CA ASN A 111 10.20 -13.14 -1.12
C ASN A 111 8.68 -13.03 -0.95
N GLY A 112 8.12 -11.83 -1.12
CA GLY A 112 6.72 -11.52 -0.88
C GLY A 112 6.04 -10.86 -2.08
N ASP A 113 6.32 -11.30 -3.31
CA ASP A 113 5.60 -10.90 -4.53
C ASP A 113 4.47 -11.90 -4.86
N HIS A 114 3.23 -11.49 -4.56
CA HIS A 114 2.04 -12.33 -4.67
C HIS A 114 1.13 -12.01 -5.88
N GLY A 115 1.60 -11.18 -6.82
CA GLY A 115 0.80 -10.74 -7.95
C GLY A 115 -0.47 -10.00 -7.50
N GLY A 116 -1.55 -10.09 -8.28
CA GLY A 116 -2.83 -9.46 -7.96
C GLY A 116 -2.95 -8.01 -8.46
N MET A 117 -3.68 -7.18 -7.73
CA MET A 117 -4.10 -5.85 -8.17
C MET A 117 -3.94 -4.80 -7.09
N PHE A 118 -3.63 -3.57 -7.48
CA PHE A 118 -3.41 -2.46 -6.55
C PHE A 118 -4.06 -1.16 -7.04
N SER A 119 -4.32 -0.23 -6.11
CA SER A 119 -4.90 1.07 -6.40
C SER A 119 -4.39 2.16 -5.46
N TYR A 120 -4.61 3.40 -5.88
CA TYR A 120 -4.37 4.62 -5.11
C TYR A 120 -5.65 5.41 -5.01
N ARG A 121 -5.90 6.02 -3.86
CA ARG A 121 -7.23 6.54 -3.51
C ARG A 121 -7.11 7.85 -2.76
N LEU A 122 -8.07 8.75 -3.00
CA LEU A 122 -8.23 10.02 -2.28
C LEU A 122 -9.65 10.13 -1.73
N CYS A 123 -9.80 10.19 -0.40
CA CYS A 123 -11.08 10.52 0.22
C CYS A 123 -11.33 12.03 0.08
N GLN A 124 -12.46 12.41 -0.51
CA GLN A 124 -12.86 13.81 -0.70
C GLN A 124 -13.64 14.39 0.49
N ASP A 125 -13.97 13.56 1.49
CA ASP A 125 -14.57 14.02 2.75
C ASP A 125 -13.46 14.36 3.75
N GLN A 126 -13.18 15.66 3.87
CA GLN A 126 -12.14 16.16 4.77
C GLN A 126 -12.44 15.83 6.24
N ALA A 127 -13.71 15.74 6.67
CA ALA A 127 -14.03 15.43 8.07
C ALA A 127 -13.68 13.97 8.43
N LEU A 128 -13.77 13.04 7.48
CA LEU A 128 -13.27 11.68 7.65
C LEU A 128 -11.73 11.64 7.66
N VAL A 129 -11.09 12.43 6.79
CA VAL A 129 -9.62 12.52 6.73
C VAL A 129 -9.04 13.19 7.98
N ASP A 130 -9.69 14.22 8.52
CA ASP A 130 -9.26 14.96 9.72
C ASP A 130 -9.07 14.02 10.91
N LYS A 131 -9.90 12.99 11.03
CA LYS A 131 -9.75 11.95 12.06
C LYS A 131 -8.44 11.16 11.93
N LEU A 132 -7.91 11.00 10.71
CA LEU A 132 -6.67 10.28 10.42
C LEU A 132 -5.41 11.16 10.49
N ILE A 133 -5.56 12.48 10.50
CA ILE A 133 -4.45 13.46 10.51
C ILE A 133 -4.40 14.32 11.79
N THR A 134 -5.36 14.17 12.72
CA THR A 134 -5.38 14.90 13.99
C THR A 134 -4.42 14.24 15.01
N PRO A 135 -3.35 14.93 15.45
CA PRO A 135 -2.45 14.38 16.47
C PRO A 135 -3.19 14.12 17.78
N GLY A 136 -2.88 12.98 18.42
CA GLY A 136 -3.48 12.59 19.70
C GLY A 136 -4.89 12.00 19.62
N TYR A 137 -5.50 11.93 18.43
CA TYR A 137 -6.77 11.24 18.21
C TYR A 137 -6.53 9.90 17.53
N THR A 138 -7.07 8.81 18.10
CA THR A 138 -7.00 7.48 17.50
C THR A 138 -8.36 7.11 16.90
N PRO A 139 -8.47 6.97 15.57
CA PRO A 139 -9.71 6.58 14.89
C PRO A 139 -10.23 5.23 15.38
N THR A 140 -11.54 5.14 15.62
CA THR A 140 -12.21 3.87 15.91
C THR A 140 -12.25 2.96 14.67
N LEU A 141 -12.56 1.67 14.86
CA LEU A 141 -12.74 0.74 13.73
C LEU A 141 -13.84 1.17 12.76
N ALA A 142 -14.93 1.74 13.28
CA ALA A 142 -16.03 2.26 12.46
C ALA A 142 -15.60 3.47 11.64
N GLU A 143 -14.79 4.36 12.21
CA GLU A 143 -14.26 5.53 11.48
C GLU A 143 -13.22 5.15 10.44
N LYS A 144 -12.39 4.14 10.74
CA LYS A 144 -11.48 3.55 9.75
C LYS A 144 -12.24 2.94 8.58
N GLN A 145 -13.33 2.22 8.84
CA GLN A 145 -14.18 1.66 7.78
C GLN A 145 -14.87 2.77 6.97
N ALA A 146 -15.46 3.77 7.63
CA ALA A 146 -16.09 4.90 6.95
C ALA A 146 -15.08 5.66 6.06
N ALA A 147 -13.84 5.84 6.55
CA ALA A 147 -12.78 6.42 5.75
C ALA A 147 -12.39 5.51 4.57
N GLU A 148 -12.23 4.20 4.77
CA GLU A 148 -11.97 3.25 3.66
C GLU A 148 -13.07 3.32 2.60
N ASP A 149 -14.35 3.37 2.99
CA ASP A 149 -15.47 3.47 2.05
C ASP A 149 -15.36 4.77 1.20
N CYS A 150 -14.97 5.88 1.84
CA CYS A 150 -14.67 7.14 1.14
C CYS A 150 -13.46 7.01 0.20
N PHE A 151 -12.40 6.32 0.60
CA PHE A 151 -11.24 6.05 -0.26
C PHE A 151 -11.62 5.14 -1.45
N VAL A 152 -12.45 4.12 -1.25
CA VAL A 152 -12.95 3.26 -2.34
C VAL A 152 -13.72 4.09 -3.36
N ALA A 153 -14.62 4.98 -2.89
CA ALA A 153 -15.34 5.92 -3.76
C ALA A 153 -14.39 6.89 -4.50
N GLY A 154 -13.27 7.24 -3.88
CA GLY A 154 -12.23 8.10 -4.42
C GLY A 154 -11.06 7.39 -5.11
N THR A 155 -11.30 6.20 -5.67
CA THR A 155 -10.28 5.45 -6.42
C THR A 155 -9.77 6.25 -7.62
N LEU A 156 -8.45 6.43 -7.71
CA LEU A 156 -7.78 7.10 -8.81
C LEU A 156 -7.49 6.09 -9.92
N LYS A 157 -8.21 6.23 -11.03
CA LYS A 157 -8.25 5.19 -12.06
C LYS A 157 -7.00 5.21 -12.90
N CYS A 158 -6.47 4.03 -13.23
CA CYS A 158 -5.38 3.89 -14.20
C CYS A 158 -5.72 4.60 -15.52
N THR A 159 -6.97 4.47 -15.96
CA THR A 159 -7.48 4.98 -17.24
C THR A 159 -7.57 6.51 -17.33
N ASP A 160 -7.45 7.22 -16.20
CA ASP A 160 -7.54 8.69 -16.19
C ASP A 160 -6.22 9.35 -16.64
N VAL A 161 -5.16 8.56 -16.87
CA VAL A 161 -3.87 9.03 -17.39
C VAL A 161 -3.76 8.69 -18.87
N SER A 162 -3.84 9.71 -19.73
CA SER A 162 -3.69 9.56 -21.18
C SER A 162 -2.34 8.91 -21.55
N GLY A 163 -2.39 7.89 -22.41
CA GLY A 163 -1.21 7.13 -22.85
C GLY A 163 -0.72 6.05 -21.87
N GLN A 164 -1.28 5.95 -20.66
CA GLN A 164 -0.99 4.85 -19.75
C GLN A 164 -1.72 3.57 -20.19
N THR A 165 -1.01 2.44 -20.23
CA THR A 165 -1.63 1.14 -20.52
C THR A 165 -2.28 0.57 -19.26
N CYS A 166 -3.59 0.32 -19.33
CA CYS A 166 -4.42 -0.18 -18.24
C CYS A 166 -5.10 -1.49 -18.64
N GLY A 167 -4.38 -2.59 -18.41
CA GLY A 167 -4.86 -3.94 -18.70
C GLY A 167 -5.74 -4.52 -17.59
N PHE A 168 -6.41 -5.63 -17.91
CA PHE A 168 -7.07 -6.49 -16.93
C PHE A 168 -6.06 -7.46 -16.32
N SER A 169 -6.32 -7.91 -15.08
CA SER A 169 -5.45 -8.91 -14.46
C SER A 169 -5.50 -10.24 -15.22
N PRO A 170 -4.34 -10.82 -15.57
CA PRO A 170 -4.27 -12.14 -16.20
C PRO A 170 -4.63 -13.29 -15.24
N ASP A 171 -4.74 -12.98 -13.95
CA ASP A 171 -5.19 -13.90 -12.88
C ASP A 171 -6.70 -13.76 -12.60
N CYS A 172 -7.39 -12.93 -13.40
CA CYS A 172 -8.83 -12.73 -13.34
C CYS A 172 -9.51 -13.15 -14.65
N GLN A 173 -10.73 -13.65 -14.57
CA GLN A 173 -11.56 -14.01 -15.72
C GLN A 173 -12.66 -13.00 -15.97
N GLN A 174 -13.04 -12.81 -17.23
CA GLN A 174 -14.15 -11.95 -17.60
C GLN A 174 -15.44 -12.35 -16.87
N GLY A 175 -16.09 -11.37 -16.25
CA GLY A 175 -17.30 -11.57 -15.44
C GLY A 175 -17.04 -11.69 -13.93
N GLN A 176 -15.79 -11.86 -13.50
CA GLN A 176 -15.44 -11.78 -12.08
C GLN A 176 -15.31 -10.31 -11.61
N ALA A 177 -15.45 -10.08 -10.30
CA ALA A 177 -15.35 -8.74 -9.70
C ALA A 177 -13.97 -8.06 -9.91
N CYS A 178 -12.90 -8.85 -10.06
CA CYS A 178 -11.55 -8.36 -10.36
C CYS A 178 -11.38 -7.95 -11.83
N TRP A 179 -12.35 -8.21 -12.72
CA TRP A 179 -12.26 -7.92 -14.15
C TRP A 179 -12.56 -6.44 -14.41
N ARG A 180 -11.65 -5.59 -13.96
CA ARG A 180 -11.69 -4.14 -14.03
C ARG A 180 -10.28 -3.59 -14.28
N ASN A 181 -10.18 -2.43 -14.90
CA ASN A 181 -8.91 -1.79 -15.25
C ASN A 181 -8.82 -0.33 -14.77
N ASP A 182 -9.74 0.08 -13.91
CA ASP A 182 -9.58 1.28 -13.08
C ASP A 182 -8.50 1.05 -12.01
N TRP A 183 -8.44 -0.16 -11.44
CA TRP A 183 -7.29 -0.63 -10.67
C TRP A 183 -6.11 -0.98 -11.57
N PHE A 184 -4.91 -0.92 -11.00
CA PHE A 184 -3.70 -1.44 -11.64
C PHE A 184 -3.60 -2.95 -11.39
N THR A 185 -3.00 -3.66 -12.33
CA THR A 185 -2.67 -5.07 -12.17
C THR A 185 -1.16 -5.28 -12.17
N CYS A 186 -0.71 -6.21 -11.35
CA CYS A 186 0.58 -6.86 -11.54
C CYS A 186 0.54 -7.75 -12.80
N ASN A 187 1.70 -8.22 -13.24
CA ASN A 187 1.76 -9.25 -14.26
C ASN A 187 1.30 -10.59 -13.67
N LYS A 188 1.10 -11.58 -14.55
CA LYS A 188 0.66 -12.93 -14.15
C LYS A 188 1.59 -13.52 -13.10
N PHE A 189 1.01 -14.05 -12.03
CA PHE A 189 1.75 -14.51 -10.86
C PHE A 189 2.79 -15.60 -11.18
N ASP A 190 2.42 -16.58 -12.01
CA ASP A 190 3.24 -17.74 -12.40
C ASP A 190 3.91 -17.59 -13.79
N ALA A 191 4.04 -16.37 -14.31
CA ALA A 191 4.71 -16.14 -15.60
C ALA A 191 6.18 -16.59 -15.57
N GLY A 192 6.68 -17.11 -16.69
CA GLY A 192 8.09 -17.53 -16.82
C GLY A 192 9.09 -16.37 -16.96
N ASP A 193 8.61 -15.17 -17.32
CA ASP A 193 9.40 -13.94 -17.38
C ASP A 193 8.52 -12.76 -16.89
N ARG A 194 9.15 -11.74 -16.29
CA ARG A 194 8.48 -10.57 -15.70
C ARG A 194 7.26 -10.94 -14.87
N ARG A 195 7.37 -11.95 -14.01
CA ARG A 195 6.27 -12.44 -13.15
C ARG A 195 5.83 -11.43 -12.11
N GLY A 196 4.59 -11.57 -11.64
CA GLY A 196 4.08 -10.88 -10.47
C GLY A 196 4.18 -9.35 -10.58
N CYS A 197 4.33 -8.71 -9.42
CA CYS A 197 4.39 -7.27 -9.30
C CYS A 197 5.76 -6.72 -9.67
N GLN A 198 6.86 -7.41 -9.35
CA GLN A 198 8.22 -6.95 -9.72
C GLN A 198 8.38 -6.79 -11.24
N GLY A 199 7.69 -7.63 -12.03
CA GLY A 199 7.73 -7.61 -13.49
C GLY A 199 7.05 -6.41 -14.13
N VAL A 200 6.29 -5.62 -13.37
CA VAL A 200 5.67 -4.38 -13.86
C VAL A 200 6.76 -3.43 -14.34
N ASP A 201 7.72 -3.11 -13.47
CA ASP A 201 8.88 -2.29 -13.83
C ASP A 201 9.94 -3.16 -14.50
N GLY A 202 10.17 -4.38 -14.00
CA GLY A 202 11.28 -5.24 -14.44
C GLY A 202 12.64 -4.70 -14.00
N ASN A 203 12.67 -3.99 -12.87
CA ASN A 203 13.87 -3.41 -12.29
C ASN A 203 14.71 -4.47 -11.55
N LYS A 204 15.95 -4.12 -11.22
CA LYS A 204 16.85 -4.96 -10.41
C LYS A 204 16.41 -5.05 -8.95
N LEU A 205 16.85 -6.09 -8.26
CA LEU A 205 16.69 -6.23 -6.81
C LEU A 205 17.38 -5.04 -6.10
N GLY A 206 16.74 -4.54 -5.04
CA GLY A 206 17.19 -3.35 -4.31
C GLY A 206 16.87 -2.05 -5.04
N SER A 207 15.95 -2.04 -6.00
CA SER A 207 15.63 -0.84 -6.78
C SER A 207 14.84 0.20 -6.00
N CYS A 208 14.12 -0.20 -4.95
CA CYS A 208 13.47 0.76 -4.07
C CYS A 208 14.41 1.31 -2.99
N GLU A 209 15.58 0.71 -2.80
CA GLU A 209 16.55 1.13 -1.79
C GLU A 209 17.22 2.45 -2.20
N TYR A 210 17.04 3.47 -1.38
CA TYR A 210 17.68 4.77 -1.45
C TYR A 210 18.70 4.91 -0.32
N GLU A 211 19.92 5.29 -0.66
CA GLU A 211 20.90 5.74 0.33
C GLU A 211 20.55 7.18 0.76
N THR A 212 20.52 7.47 2.06
CA THR A 212 20.74 8.86 2.47
C THR A 212 22.22 9.16 2.47
N SER A 213 22.61 10.19 1.73
CA SER A 213 23.85 10.91 1.97
C SER A 213 23.77 11.61 3.34
N GLY A 214 23.96 10.87 4.42
CA GLY A 214 24.19 11.42 5.75
C GLY A 214 25.70 11.54 5.98
N GLU A 215 26.20 12.76 6.15
CA GLU A 215 27.51 12.97 6.77
C GLU A 215 27.41 12.62 8.26
N GLY A 216 28.15 11.59 8.70
CA GLY A 216 28.22 11.19 10.11
C GLY A 216 28.22 9.67 10.31
N ALA A 217 28.56 9.21 11.52
CA ALA A 217 28.91 7.83 11.87
C ALA A 217 27.78 6.76 11.81
N ASP A 218 26.62 7.07 11.23
CA ASP A 218 25.47 6.16 11.07
C ASP A 218 25.21 5.82 9.59
N ALA A 219 26.26 5.45 8.86
CA ALA A 219 26.26 5.24 7.40
C ALA A 219 25.52 3.98 6.90
N ASP A 220 24.59 3.41 7.66
CA ASP A 220 23.90 2.14 7.28
C ASP A 220 22.37 2.19 7.47
N VAL A 221 21.75 3.37 7.31
CA VAL A 221 20.29 3.49 7.19
C VAL A 221 19.91 3.50 5.72
N ARG A 222 19.49 2.34 5.20
CA ARG A 222 18.85 2.23 3.88
C ARG A 222 17.41 2.74 3.98
N ILE A 223 17.04 3.70 3.13
CA ILE A 223 15.69 4.27 3.02
C ILE A 223 14.96 3.57 1.87
N GLY A 224 13.64 3.35 1.94
CA GLY A 224 12.92 2.67 0.84
C GLY A 224 13.29 1.20 0.70
N TYR A 225 13.36 0.46 1.79
CA TYR A 225 13.91 -0.89 1.83
C TYR A 225 12.84 -1.86 2.32
N THR A 226 12.79 -3.07 1.74
CA THR A 226 12.07 -4.19 2.34
C THR A 226 13.04 -5.01 3.16
N SER A 227 12.64 -5.30 4.40
CA SER A 227 13.53 -5.88 5.41
C SER A 227 13.95 -7.32 5.18
N ILE A 228 13.11 -8.07 4.49
CA ILE A 228 13.22 -9.53 4.43
C ILE A 228 14.21 -9.99 3.36
N ALA A 229 14.09 -9.50 2.12
CA ALA A 229 14.88 -10.03 1.00
C ALA A 229 15.32 -8.97 -0.03
N GLY A 230 15.18 -7.68 0.29
CA GLY A 230 15.36 -6.60 -0.67
C GLY A 230 14.18 -6.49 -1.63
N GLY A 231 14.00 -5.30 -2.18
CA GLY A 231 12.74 -4.94 -2.82
C GLY A 231 12.86 -4.49 -4.27
N TYR A 232 11.73 -4.55 -4.96
CA TYR A 232 11.55 -4.06 -6.33
C TYR A 232 10.56 -2.90 -6.35
N THR A 233 10.87 -1.85 -7.11
CA THR A 233 9.89 -0.79 -7.38
C THR A 233 8.74 -1.34 -8.24
N VAL A 234 7.55 -0.79 -8.01
CA VAL A 234 6.39 -0.93 -8.88
C VAL A 234 5.81 0.46 -9.12
N THR A 235 6.01 0.97 -10.33
CA THR A 235 5.80 2.38 -10.66
C THR A 235 4.61 2.58 -11.58
N LYS A 236 3.76 3.57 -11.26
CA LYS A 236 2.62 3.99 -12.09
C LYS A 236 2.44 5.50 -12.08
N LYS A 237 1.54 5.99 -12.94
CA LYS A 237 1.05 7.36 -12.89
C LYS A 237 -0.42 7.39 -12.50
N ILE A 238 -0.79 8.40 -11.73
CA ILE A 238 -2.18 8.70 -11.36
C ILE A 238 -2.48 10.16 -11.71
N ARG A 239 -3.75 10.47 -12.00
CA ARG A 239 -4.23 11.85 -12.17
C ARG A 239 -4.91 12.30 -10.89
N ILE A 240 -4.49 13.45 -10.34
CA ILE A 240 -5.16 14.09 -9.22
C ILE A 240 -6.51 14.65 -9.70
N PRO A 241 -7.62 14.46 -8.97
CA PRO A 241 -8.93 14.99 -9.39
C PRO A 241 -8.92 16.52 -9.57
N ASP A 242 -9.69 17.03 -10.51
CA ASP A 242 -9.76 18.47 -10.79
C ASP A 242 -10.52 19.27 -9.71
N ASN A 243 -11.38 18.60 -8.95
CA ASN A 243 -12.36 19.19 -8.05
C ASN A 243 -12.01 19.04 -6.56
N ILE A 244 -10.76 18.73 -6.23
CA ILE A 244 -10.29 18.57 -4.85
C ILE A 244 -9.27 19.64 -4.49
N SER A 245 -9.38 20.21 -3.29
CA SER A 245 -8.38 21.10 -2.71
C SER A 245 -8.31 20.82 -1.22
N SER A 246 -7.10 20.58 -0.72
CA SER A 246 -6.87 20.35 0.70
C SER A 246 -5.44 20.74 1.08
N ASN A 247 -5.32 21.44 2.20
CA ASN A 247 -4.02 21.78 2.77
C ASN A 247 -3.28 20.56 3.33
N HIS A 248 -4.02 19.53 3.72
CA HIS A 248 -3.51 18.27 4.26
C HIS A 248 -4.58 17.20 4.10
N THR A 249 -4.34 16.27 3.18
CA THR A 249 -5.16 15.08 2.95
C THR A 249 -4.26 13.85 2.83
N LEU A 250 -4.83 12.69 2.51
CA LEU A 250 -4.14 11.41 2.46
C LEU A 250 -4.30 10.76 1.09
N LEU A 251 -3.19 10.34 0.50
CA LEU A 251 -3.18 9.39 -0.61
C LEU A 251 -3.03 7.98 -0.03
N SER A 252 -4.05 7.13 -0.21
CA SER A 252 -4.05 5.78 0.35
C SER A 252 -3.79 4.72 -0.73
N PHE A 253 -2.76 3.91 -0.54
CA PHE A 253 -2.38 2.76 -1.35
C PHE A 253 -3.02 1.49 -0.78
N LYS A 254 -3.53 0.63 -1.68
CA LYS A 254 -3.99 -0.71 -1.33
C LYS A 254 -3.57 -1.70 -2.40
N TRP A 255 -2.97 -2.79 -1.98
CA TRP A 255 -2.65 -3.94 -2.81
C TRP A 255 -3.36 -5.17 -2.28
N ASN A 256 -4.12 -5.83 -3.16
CA ASN A 256 -4.78 -7.10 -2.89
C ASN A 256 -3.98 -8.22 -3.55
N SER A 257 -3.55 -9.17 -2.74
CA SER A 257 -2.88 -10.38 -3.19
C SER A 257 -3.82 -11.25 -4.02
N PHE A 258 -3.30 -11.83 -5.10
CA PHE A 258 -3.97 -12.91 -5.81
C PHE A 258 -3.70 -14.26 -5.13
N GLN A 259 -2.45 -14.51 -4.75
CA GLN A 259 -2.00 -15.81 -4.25
C GLN A 259 -2.53 -16.13 -2.85
N THR A 260 -2.78 -15.12 -2.02
CA THR A 260 -3.06 -15.27 -0.58
C THR A 260 -4.22 -14.38 -0.12
N PRO A 261 -4.93 -14.72 0.97
CA PRO A 261 -6.03 -13.93 1.51
C PRO A 261 -5.54 -12.71 2.32
N GLN A 262 -4.76 -11.84 1.67
CA GLN A 262 -3.99 -10.77 2.29
C GLN A 262 -4.07 -9.46 1.50
N ALA A 263 -4.19 -8.33 2.20
CA ALA A 263 -4.04 -7.00 1.61
C ALA A 263 -2.99 -6.16 2.35
N TYR A 264 -2.37 -5.25 1.61
CA TYR A 264 -1.30 -4.36 2.08
C TYR A 264 -1.76 -2.94 1.91
N ILE A 265 -1.71 -2.18 3.00
CA ILE A 265 -2.25 -0.83 3.04
C ILE A 265 -1.21 0.11 3.63
N SER A 266 -1.04 1.25 2.98
CA SER A 266 -0.21 2.37 3.42
C SER A 266 -0.88 3.68 3.00
N CYS A 267 -0.57 4.78 3.67
CA CYS A 267 -1.02 6.10 3.22
C CYS A 267 0.12 7.12 3.30
N ALA A 268 0.04 8.16 2.49
CA ALA A 268 0.96 9.29 2.49
C ALA A 268 0.21 10.60 2.68
N ASP A 269 0.75 11.48 3.52
CA ASP A 269 0.23 12.81 3.75
C ASP A 269 0.58 13.73 2.58
N ILE A 270 -0.41 14.32 1.93
CA ILE A 270 -0.20 15.20 0.77
C ILE A 270 -1.04 16.47 0.89
N ALA A 271 -0.69 17.48 0.10
CA ALA A 271 -1.52 18.65 -0.11
C ALA A 271 -1.92 18.75 -1.59
N ILE A 272 -3.12 19.26 -1.85
CA ILE A 272 -3.59 19.55 -3.19
C ILE A 272 -4.02 21.01 -3.20
N LYS A 273 -3.26 21.86 -3.90
CA LYS A 273 -3.41 23.33 -3.85
C LYS A 273 -3.40 23.93 -5.26
N GLY A 274 -4.10 25.05 -5.43
CA GLY A 274 -4.18 25.78 -6.69
C GLY A 274 -5.46 25.47 -7.49
N PHE A 275 -5.42 25.78 -8.78
CA PHE A 275 -6.54 25.60 -9.72
C PHE A 275 -6.20 24.55 -10.77
N SER A 276 -7.23 23.89 -11.33
CA SER A 276 -7.07 22.95 -12.46
C SER A 276 -6.49 23.67 -13.68
N ARG A 277 -5.70 22.95 -14.49
CA ARG A 277 -5.03 23.48 -15.69
C ARG A 277 -5.91 23.53 -16.93
N ASP A 278 -7.11 22.94 -16.90
CA ASP A 278 -7.98 22.77 -18.07
C ASP A 278 -9.10 23.84 -18.15
N GLY A 279 -8.80 25.09 -17.74
CA GLY A 279 -9.68 26.26 -17.88
C GLY A 279 -9.51 27.01 -19.19
#